data_AF-A0A1E4ZMN7-F1
#
_entry.id   AF-A0A1E4ZMN7-F1
#
_cell.length_a   1.000
_cell.length_b   1.000
_cell.length_c   1.000
_cell.angle_alpha   90.00
_cell.angle_beta   90.00
_cell.angle_gamma   90.00
#
_symmetry.space_group_name_H-M   'P 1'
#
loop_
_entity.id
_entity.type
_entity.pdbx_description
1 polymer ?
#
loop_
_entity_poly.entity_id
_entity_poly.type
_entity_poly.pdbx_seq_one_letter_code
_entity_poly.pdbx_strand_id
1 'polypeptide(L)'
;MAIKIPEKFENVVKNASQEWLDTRGKTREQLRSFIEARVVRDQDKSPKVGDSAPDFELERLDEQGKRTGNMMRLSDHFGTPIGLVFGSYT
;
A
#
# COMPACT_ATOMS: atom_id res chain seq x y z
N MET A 1 -7.89 -20.54 10.16
CA MET A 1 -9.05 -20.13 9.35
C MET A 1 -8.59 -20.02 7.90
N ALA A 2 -9.30 -20.65 6.94
CA ALA A 2 -8.97 -20.49 5.53
C ALA A 2 -9.43 -19.10 5.07
N ILE A 3 -8.48 -18.18 4.84
CA ILE A 3 -8.78 -16.84 4.33
C ILE A 3 -9.12 -16.98 2.85
N LYS A 4 -10.29 -16.48 2.43
CA LYS A 4 -10.66 -16.46 1.02
C LYS A 4 -9.85 -15.38 0.31
N ILE A 5 -8.75 -15.79 -0.31
CA ILE A 5 -7.91 -14.90 -1.12
C ILE A 5 -8.68 -14.51 -2.39
N PRO A 6 -8.86 -13.21 -2.68
CA PRO A 6 -9.45 -12.76 -3.94
C PRO A 6 -8.70 -13.31 -5.16
N GLU A 7 -9.42 -13.64 -6.23
CA GLU A 7 -8.87 -14.28 -7.44
C GLU A 7 -7.65 -13.55 -8.03
N LYS A 8 -7.67 -12.21 -8.01
CA LYS A 8 -6.53 -11.39 -8.45
C LYS A 8 -5.22 -11.74 -7.72
N PHE A 9 -5.29 -12.03 -6.43
CA PHE A 9 -4.12 -12.32 -5.61
C PHE A 9 -3.70 -13.79 -5.72
N GLU A 10 -4.66 -14.70 -5.89
CA GLU A 10 -4.38 -16.11 -6.25
C GLU A 10 -3.62 -16.20 -7.58
N ASN A 11 -4.04 -15.43 -8.58
CA ASN A 11 -3.36 -15.39 -9.88
C ASN A 11 -1.92 -14.85 -9.77
N VAL A 12 -1.65 -13.91 -8.84
CA VAL A 12 -0.28 -13.44 -8.57
C VAL A 12 0.59 -14.56 -8.00
N VAL A 13 0.10 -15.35 -7.04
CA VAL A 13 0.86 -16.47 -6.47
C VAL A 13 1.13 -17.55 -7.53
N LYS A 14 0.12 -17.87 -8.34
CA LYS A 14 0.19 -18.90 -9.38
C LYS A 14 1.12 -18.49 -10.53
N ASN A 15 1.03 -17.24 -10.97
CA ASN A 15 1.77 -16.75 -12.14
C ASN A 15 3.13 -16.14 -11.78
N ALA A 16 3.50 -16.05 -10.50
CA ALA A 16 4.83 -15.59 -10.09
C ALA A 16 5.90 -16.52 -10.68
N SER A 17 6.77 -15.98 -11.54
CA SER A 17 7.90 -16.72 -12.09
C SER A 17 8.95 -17.00 -11.02
N GLN A 18 9.77 -18.04 -11.22
CA GLN A 18 10.86 -18.35 -10.29
C GLN A 18 11.89 -17.21 -10.24
N GLU A 19 12.23 -16.63 -11.39
CA GLU A 19 13.13 -15.46 -11.48
C GLU A 19 12.65 -14.26 -10.66
N TRP A 20 11.34 -13.99 -10.67
CA TRP A 20 10.75 -12.91 -9.86
C TRP A 20 10.80 -13.21 -8.36
N LEU A 21 10.55 -14.46 -7.98
CA LEU A 21 10.66 -14.94 -6.60
C LEU A 21 12.10 -14.84 -6.08
N ASP A 22 13.07 -15.22 -6.91
CA ASP A 22 14.50 -15.17 -6.59
C ASP A 22 14.99 -13.73 -6.44
N THR A 23 14.57 -12.82 -7.34
CA THR A 23 14.87 -11.37 -7.24
C THR A 23 14.34 -10.76 -5.95
N ARG A 24 13.17 -11.25 -5.48
CA ARG A 24 12.53 -10.82 -4.23
C ARG A 24 13.10 -11.53 -3.00
N GLY A 25 13.94 -12.55 -3.17
CA GLY A 25 14.43 -13.41 -2.08
C GLY A 25 13.31 -14.12 -1.33
N LYS A 26 12.25 -14.58 -2.04
CA LYS A 26 11.06 -15.20 -1.42
C LYS A 26 10.69 -16.51 -2.08
N THR A 27 10.28 -17.50 -1.29
CA THR A 27 9.63 -18.70 -1.82
C THR A 27 8.17 -18.43 -2.17
N ARG A 28 7.56 -19.31 -2.98
CA ARG A 28 6.14 -19.21 -3.33
C ARG A 28 5.21 -19.31 -2.11
N GLU A 29 5.57 -20.12 -1.12
CA GLU A 29 4.84 -20.22 0.15
C GLU A 29 4.94 -18.91 0.95
N GLN A 30 6.14 -18.31 1.02
CA GLN A 30 6.31 -17.01 1.67
C GLN A 30 5.54 -15.89 0.97
N LEU A 31 5.47 -15.92 -0.36
CA LEU A 31 4.64 -15.01 -1.14
C LEU A 31 3.16 -15.18 -0.79
N ARG A 32 2.68 -16.42 -0.68
CA ARG A 32 1.30 -16.71 -0.29
C ARG A 32 0.98 -16.16 1.10
N SER A 33 1.80 -16.47 2.09
CA SER A 33 1.61 -15.97 3.46
C SER A 33 1.64 -14.45 3.54
N PHE A 34 2.49 -13.79 2.74
CA PHE A 34 2.53 -12.33 2.65
C PHE A 34 1.22 -11.75 2.07
N ILE A 35 0.70 -12.37 1.02
CA ILE A 35 -0.56 -11.98 0.39
C ILE A 35 -1.75 -12.21 1.33
N GLU A 36 -1.81 -13.34 2.03
CA GLU A 36 -2.85 -13.62 3.02
C GLU A 36 -2.86 -12.55 4.13
N ALA A 37 -1.70 -12.25 4.69
CA ALA A 37 -1.56 -11.20 5.70
C ALA A 37 -1.98 -9.83 5.16
N ARG A 38 -1.72 -9.55 3.88
CA ARG A 38 -2.20 -8.32 3.21
C ARG A 38 -3.71 -8.31 3.09
N VAL A 39 -4.33 -9.40 2.61
CA VAL A 39 -5.79 -9.48 2.42
C VAL A 39 -6.51 -9.25 3.75
N VAL A 40 -6.04 -9.83 4.84
CA VAL A 40 -6.62 -9.62 6.18
C VAL A 40 -6.53 -8.15 6.58
N ARG A 41 -5.35 -7.52 6.44
CA ARG A 41 -5.22 -6.08 6.74
C ARG A 41 -6.11 -5.21 5.87
N ASP A 42 -6.18 -5.51 4.57
CA ASP A 42 -6.99 -4.75 3.62
C ASP A 42 -8.50 -4.92 3.93
N GLN A 43 -8.93 -6.09 4.42
CA GLN A 43 -10.30 -6.33 4.86
C GLN A 43 -10.64 -5.56 6.14
N ASP A 44 -9.79 -5.69 7.16
CA ASP A 44 -10.09 -5.23 8.51
C ASP A 44 -9.82 -3.74 8.74
N LYS A 45 -8.81 -3.17 8.07
CA LYS A 45 -8.28 -1.84 8.40
C LYS A 45 -8.31 -0.84 7.27
N SER A 46 -8.34 -1.29 6.01
CA SER A 46 -8.28 -0.34 4.89
C SER A 46 -9.65 0.30 4.62
N PRO A 47 -9.68 1.63 4.44
CA PRO A 47 -10.90 2.36 4.07
C PRO A 47 -11.42 1.84 2.73
N LYS A 48 -12.74 1.76 2.58
CA LYS A 48 -13.41 1.43 1.33
C LYS A 48 -13.75 2.70 0.55
N VAL A 49 -14.12 2.52 -0.71
CA VAL A 49 -14.60 3.64 -1.52
C VAL A 49 -15.87 4.20 -0.89
N GLY A 50 -15.87 5.51 -0.61
CA GLY A 50 -16.96 6.19 0.08
C GLY A 50 -16.71 6.41 1.58
N ASP A 51 -15.78 5.67 2.18
CA ASP A 51 -15.34 5.94 3.56
C ASP A 51 -14.47 7.21 3.61
N SER A 52 -14.44 7.86 4.77
CA SER A 52 -13.50 8.96 5.02
C SER A 52 -12.07 8.47 4.87
N ALA A 53 -11.26 9.24 4.13
CA ALA A 53 -9.83 8.97 4.01
C ALA A 53 -9.16 9.05 5.41
N PRO A 54 -8.27 8.11 5.75
CA PRO A 54 -7.51 8.15 6.99
C PRO A 54 -6.68 9.43 7.04
N ASP A 55 -6.84 10.18 8.11
CA ASP A 55 -6.09 11.40 8.30
C ASP A 55 -4.63 11.09 8.62
N PHE A 56 -3.73 11.91 8.10
CA PHE A 56 -2.30 11.77 8.31
C PHE A 56 -1.64 13.15 8.28
N GLU A 57 -0.47 13.23 8.90
CA GLU A 57 0.39 14.40 8.88
C GLU A 57 1.76 14.01 8.31
N LEU A 58 2.25 14.78 7.35
CA LEU A 58 3.53 14.54 6.68
C LEU A 58 4.31 15.84 6.55
N GLU A 59 5.63 15.71 6.55
CA GLU A 59 6.51 16.83 6.26
C GLU A 59 6.55 17.10 4.75
N ARG A 60 6.41 18.36 4.36
CA ARG A 60 6.57 18.81 2.98
C ARG A 60 8.04 18.86 2.63
N LEU A 61 8.39 18.31 1.47
CA LEU A 61 9.70 18.48 0.87
C LEU A 61 9.72 19.72 -0.05
N ASP A 62 10.88 20.33 -0.19
CA ASP A 62 11.10 21.37 -1.20
C ASP A 62 11.26 20.78 -2.61
N GLU A 63 11.45 21.65 -3.61
CA GLU A 63 11.64 21.25 -5.01
C GLU A 63 12.92 20.43 -5.25
N GLN A 64 13.88 20.50 -4.33
CA GLN A 64 15.11 19.71 -4.32
C GLN A 64 14.95 18.42 -3.50
N GLY A 65 13.75 18.18 -2.97
CA GLY A 65 13.41 17.03 -2.15
C GLY A 65 14.05 17.05 -0.75
N LYS A 66 14.42 18.23 -0.24
CA LYS A 66 14.91 18.40 1.13
C LYS A 66 13.76 18.64 2.10
N ARG A 67 13.97 18.21 3.33
CA ARG A 67 13.10 18.44 4.48
C ARG A 67 12.97 19.94 4.77
N THR A 68 11.74 20.43 4.92
CA THR A 68 11.46 21.86 5.14
C THR A 68 11.05 22.20 6.57
N GLY A 69 10.76 21.19 7.40
CA GLY A 69 10.14 21.36 8.72
C GLY A 69 8.65 21.75 8.68
N ASN A 70 8.08 22.00 7.50
CA ASN A 70 6.67 22.34 7.35
C ASN A 70 5.83 21.07 7.30
N MET A 71 4.92 20.93 8.26
CA MET A 71 3.97 19.83 8.30
C MET A 71 2.71 20.17 7.51
N MET A 72 2.10 19.15 6.91
CA MET A 72 0.82 19.23 6.22
C MET A 72 -0.06 18.08 6.69
N ARG A 73 -1.32 18.39 7.00
CA ARG A 73 -2.32 17.40 7.37
C ARG A 73 -3.32 17.19 6.24
N LEU A 74 -3.74 15.94 6.01
CA LEU A 74 -4.70 15.64 4.94
C LEU A 74 -6.03 16.38 5.13
N SER A 75 -6.52 16.42 6.37
CA SER A 75 -7.79 17.09 6.71
C SER A 75 -7.81 18.59 6.45
N ASP A 76 -6.65 19.26 6.34
CA ASP A 76 -6.59 20.69 6.01
C ASP A 76 -7.09 20.99 4.59
N HIS A 77 -7.17 19.98 3.73
CA HIS A 77 -7.62 20.07 2.35
C HIS A 77 -9.07 19.57 2.14
N PHE A 78 -9.84 19.40 3.22
CA PHE A 78 -11.23 18.95 3.13
C PHE A 78 -12.06 19.87 2.22
N GLY A 79 -12.91 19.28 1.38
CA GLY A 79 -13.70 20.00 0.38
C GLY A 79 -13.01 20.24 -0.97
N THR A 80 -11.71 19.91 -1.09
CA THR A 80 -10.98 19.93 -2.36
C THR A 80 -10.66 18.51 -2.81
N PRO A 81 -10.83 18.15 -4.11
CA PRO A 81 -10.39 16.86 -4.61
C PRO A 81 -8.86 16.72 -4.55
N ILE A 82 -8.36 15.62 -3.99
CA ILE A 82 -6.91 15.33 -3.86
C ILE A 82 -6.63 13.93 -4.41
N GLY A 83 -5.51 13.78 -5.12
CA GLY A 83 -4.92 12.49 -5.47
C GLY A 83 -3.71 12.18 -4.60
N LEU A 84 -3.67 10.98 -4.01
CA LEU A 84 -2.51 10.46 -3.29
C LEU A 84 -1.73 9.51 -4.19
N VAL A 85 -0.46 9.83 -4.45
CA VAL A 85 0.44 9.01 -5.26
C VAL A 85 1.60 8.55 -4.40
N PHE A 86 1.75 7.23 -4.28
CA PHE A 86 2.86 6.62 -3.56
C PHE A 86 3.93 6.16 -4.54
N GLY A 87 5.17 6.59 -4.31
CA GLY A 87 6.33 6.20 -5.10
C GLY A 87 7.56 6.06 -4.22
N SER A 88 8.61 5.45 -4.75
CA SER A 88 9.92 5.45 -4.09
C SER A 88 10.56 6.82 -4.25
N TYR A 89 10.92 7.43 -3.13
CA TYR A 89 11.86 8.53 -3.08
C TYR A 89 13.14 7.99 -2.47
N THR A 90 14.12 7.68 -3.33
CA THR A 90 15.44 7.14 -2.98
C THR A 90 16.49 7.84 -3.81
#